data_AF-A0A7Y2HDK1-F1
#
_entry.id   AF-A0A7Y2HDK1-F1
#
_cell.length_a   1.000
_cell.length_b   1.000
_cell.length_c   1.000
_cell.angle_alpha   90.00
_cell.angle_beta   90.00
_cell.angle_gamma   90.00
#
_symmetry.space_group_name_H-M   'P 1'
#
loop_
_entity.id
_entity.type
_entity.pdbx_description
1 polymer ?
#
loop_
_entity_poly.entity_id
_entity_poly.type
_entity_poly.pdbx_seq_one_letter_code
_entity_poly.pdbx_strand_id
1 'polypeptide(L)'
;ANAAHSLQTTSVDYAKFLISLLKEDYSLMYDAQMHVDENPDGKISWGLGVGVQQTTSGNEFWHWGDNGTFKAYFTINPDSGDGLVYFANGSNGLSCTSELTELFLNSPQPAVQWNDYTHFKDPQFQFPIIARQVGIKEAMKPFLTREGQIDTTKVSLRSAGWIAWQWLQSRELGLAGPLLTVLNNSDPTDPRIPFNLARFHLMNGSVDQATKVCEIGIKSFPDDSRLKKLLSSITSPSQEGTEFSLSGYRNANMVSVVGPFNEWSDTANMCFWKDGAWRSFINFEPGEYEYKFRIDGVNVLDPTNGESKHHNNYHSSIISIK
;
A
#
# COMPACT_ATOMS: atom_id res chain seq x y z
N ALA A 1 2.29 -8.69 -25.67
CA ALA A 1 1.14 -7.77 -25.48
C ALA A 1 -0.13 -8.61 -25.39
N ASN A 2 -0.97 -8.36 -24.39
CA ASN A 2 -2.28 -9.01 -24.21
C ASN A 2 -3.39 -8.08 -24.75
N ALA A 3 -4.26 -8.61 -25.62
CA ALA A 3 -5.34 -7.84 -26.24
C ALA A 3 -6.33 -7.22 -25.23
N ALA A 4 -6.48 -7.80 -24.04
CA ALA A 4 -7.45 -7.35 -23.05
C ALA A 4 -7.00 -6.11 -22.25
N HIS A 5 -5.69 -5.89 -22.04
CA HIS A 5 -5.26 -4.90 -21.04
C HIS A 5 -3.84 -4.33 -21.24
N SER A 6 -3.20 -4.51 -22.41
CA SER A 6 -1.78 -4.11 -22.58
C SER A 6 -1.54 -2.84 -23.39
N LEU A 7 -2.59 -2.15 -23.85
CA LEU A 7 -2.45 -0.88 -24.55
C LEU A 7 -1.82 0.16 -23.61
N GLN A 8 -0.76 0.81 -24.08
CA GLN A 8 -0.16 1.98 -23.44
C GLN A 8 -0.40 3.18 -24.33
N THR A 9 -0.99 4.24 -23.77
CA THR A 9 -1.39 5.43 -24.52
C THR A 9 -1.46 6.64 -23.57
N THR A 10 -1.72 7.82 -24.12
CA THR A 10 -1.99 9.05 -23.36
C THR A 10 -3.48 9.36 -23.37
N SER A 11 -3.97 10.11 -22.38
CA SER A 11 -5.39 10.52 -22.34
C SER A 11 -5.74 11.37 -23.57
N VAL A 12 -4.80 12.16 -24.08
CA VAL A 12 -4.96 12.97 -25.29
C VAL A 12 -5.14 12.10 -26.53
N ASP A 13 -4.31 11.06 -26.70
CA ASP A 13 -4.44 10.17 -27.86
C ASP A 13 -5.68 9.28 -27.76
N TYR A 14 -6.03 8.84 -26.55
CA TYR A 14 -7.28 8.10 -26.33
C TYR A 14 -8.51 9.00 -26.57
N ALA A 15 -8.47 10.27 -26.19
CA ALA A 15 -9.53 11.23 -26.50
C ALA A 15 -9.73 11.39 -28.02
N LYS A 16 -8.65 11.43 -28.82
CA LYS A 16 -8.79 11.46 -30.29
C LYS A 16 -9.51 10.23 -30.82
N PHE A 17 -9.21 9.04 -30.27
CA PHE A 17 -9.91 7.81 -30.60
C PHE A 17 -11.40 7.90 -30.26
N LEU A 18 -11.74 8.35 -29.04
CA LEU A 18 -13.12 8.55 -28.61
C LEU A 18 -13.87 9.58 -29.48
N ILE A 19 -13.23 10.70 -29.82
CA ILE A 19 -13.80 11.71 -30.73
C ILE A 19 -14.04 11.12 -32.13
N SER A 20 -13.17 10.21 -32.60
CA SER A 20 -13.39 9.50 -33.86
C SER A 20 -14.59 8.56 -33.77
N LEU A 21 -14.76 7.85 -32.64
CA LEU A 21 -15.92 6.99 -32.39
C LEU A 21 -17.26 7.75 -32.42
N LEU A 22 -17.25 9.02 -32.01
CA LEU A 22 -18.43 9.89 -32.03
C LEU A 22 -18.83 10.40 -33.42
N LYS A 23 -17.91 10.38 -34.39
CA LYS A 23 -18.13 10.96 -35.73
C LYS A 23 -18.57 9.95 -36.77
N GLU A 24 -18.19 8.70 -36.58
CA GLU A 24 -18.40 7.60 -37.53
C GLU A 24 -19.58 6.73 -37.07
N ASP A 25 -20.18 5.99 -37.99
CA ASP A 25 -21.26 5.05 -37.66
C ASP A 25 -20.68 3.74 -37.09
N TYR A 26 -20.57 3.70 -35.77
CA TYR A 26 -20.24 2.50 -34.99
C TYR A 26 -21.43 1.99 -34.17
N SER A 27 -22.65 2.16 -34.67
CA SER A 27 -23.90 1.74 -33.99
C SER A 27 -23.87 0.32 -33.42
N LEU A 28 -23.25 -0.64 -34.12
CA LEU A 28 -23.08 -2.02 -33.63
C LEU A 28 -22.26 -2.14 -32.34
N MET A 29 -21.31 -1.22 -32.07
CA MET A 29 -20.57 -1.21 -30.81
C MET A 29 -21.44 -0.81 -29.63
N TYR A 30 -22.48 -0.03 -29.90
CA TYR A 30 -23.34 0.64 -28.93
C TYR A 30 -24.61 -0.14 -28.60
N ASP A 31 -25.00 -1.08 -29.48
CA ASP A 31 -26.13 -1.95 -29.25
C ASP A 31 -25.85 -2.91 -28.10
N ALA A 32 -26.74 -2.91 -27.11
CA ALA A 32 -26.68 -3.81 -25.97
C ALA A 32 -26.69 -5.28 -26.43
N GLN A 33 -25.60 -6.00 -26.19
CA GLN A 33 -25.43 -7.41 -26.55
C GLN A 33 -25.70 -8.35 -25.37
N MET A 34 -25.49 -7.87 -24.14
CA MET A 34 -25.65 -8.68 -22.94
C MET A 34 -26.28 -7.90 -21.78
N HIS A 35 -27.00 -8.64 -20.96
CA HIS A 35 -27.51 -8.17 -19.68
C HIS A 35 -26.40 -8.18 -18.63
N VAL A 36 -26.48 -7.26 -17.66
CA VAL A 36 -25.56 -7.16 -16.54
C VAL A 36 -26.29 -7.60 -15.29
N ASP A 37 -25.76 -8.62 -14.61
CA ASP A 37 -26.23 -9.03 -13.30
C ASP A 37 -25.94 -7.92 -12.26
N GLU A 38 -26.73 -7.82 -11.20
CA GLU A 38 -26.58 -6.78 -10.16
C GLU A 38 -26.73 -5.34 -10.71
N ASN A 39 -27.63 -5.16 -11.68
CA ASN A 39 -28.03 -3.88 -12.26
C ASN A 39 -29.45 -3.51 -11.80
N PRO A 40 -29.64 -3.10 -10.54
CA PRO A 40 -30.97 -2.96 -9.91
C PRO A 40 -31.90 -1.97 -10.64
N ASP A 41 -31.31 -0.98 -11.31
CA ASP A 41 -32.04 0.05 -12.06
C ASP A 41 -32.24 -0.30 -13.55
N GLY A 42 -31.63 -1.38 -14.06
CA GLY A 42 -31.69 -1.77 -15.47
C GLY A 42 -30.98 -0.80 -16.42
N LYS A 43 -30.20 0.15 -15.91
CA LYS A 43 -29.61 1.26 -16.68
C LYS A 43 -28.28 0.91 -17.35
N ILE A 44 -27.66 -0.21 -16.99
CA ILE A 44 -26.37 -0.63 -17.53
C ILE A 44 -26.53 -1.85 -18.45
N SER A 45 -25.85 -1.83 -19.59
CA SER A 45 -25.68 -2.97 -20.48
C SER A 45 -24.27 -2.98 -21.07
N TRP A 46 -23.91 -4.04 -21.78
CA TRP A 46 -22.64 -4.12 -22.49
C TRP A 46 -22.88 -4.28 -23.98
N GLY A 47 -22.22 -3.43 -24.77
CA GLY A 47 -22.10 -3.54 -26.22
C GLY A 47 -20.83 -4.30 -26.61
N LEU A 48 -20.26 -3.98 -27.78
CA LEU A 48 -19.03 -4.61 -28.26
C LEU A 48 -17.80 -3.87 -27.71
N GLY A 49 -17.33 -4.29 -26.55
CA GLY A 49 -16.11 -3.75 -25.91
C GLY A 49 -16.29 -2.42 -25.20
N VAL A 50 -17.53 -1.95 -25.04
CA VAL A 50 -17.90 -0.76 -24.26
C VAL A 50 -19.14 -1.04 -23.42
N GLY A 51 -19.15 -0.48 -22.21
CA GLY A 51 -20.36 -0.41 -21.40
C GLY A 51 -21.30 0.65 -21.96
N VAL A 52 -22.59 0.40 -21.86
CA VAL A 52 -23.66 1.34 -22.20
C VAL A 52 -24.39 1.69 -20.92
N GLN A 53 -24.59 2.98 -20.65
CA GLN A 53 -25.35 3.44 -19.49
C GLN A 53 -26.44 4.42 -19.90
N GLN A 54 -27.61 4.29 -19.29
CA GLN A 54 -28.74 5.19 -19.48
C GLN A 54 -28.68 6.32 -18.44
N THR A 55 -28.40 7.54 -18.89
CA THR A 55 -28.35 8.73 -18.02
C THR A 55 -29.53 9.66 -18.29
N THR A 56 -29.67 10.72 -17.48
CA THR A 56 -30.65 11.78 -17.75
C THR A 56 -30.31 12.64 -18.96
N SER A 57 -29.06 12.58 -19.45
CA SER A 57 -28.58 13.30 -20.64
C SER A 57 -28.57 12.45 -21.90
N GLY A 58 -29.16 11.25 -21.85
CA GLY A 58 -29.14 10.28 -22.95
C GLY A 58 -28.28 9.05 -22.63
N ASN A 59 -28.13 8.18 -23.63
CA ASN A 59 -27.28 7.01 -23.52
C ASN A 59 -25.81 7.43 -23.61
N GLU A 60 -24.97 6.93 -22.71
CA GLU A 60 -23.52 7.17 -22.73
C GLU A 60 -22.75 5.85 -22.85
N PHE A 61 -21.56 5.91 -23.45
CA PHE A 61 -20.66 4.77 -23.60
C PHE A 61 -19.44 4.94 -22.74
N TRP A 62 -19.06 3.89 -22.01
CA TRP A 62 -18.07 3.99 -20.97
C TRP A 62 -17.23 2.73 -20.85
N HIS A 63 -16.06 2.87 -20.21
CA HIS A 63 -15.26 1.74 -19.77
C HIS A 63 -14.30 2.20 -18.67
N TRP A 64 -13.83 1.26 -17.86
CA TRP A 64 -12.79 1.48 -16.86
C TRP A 64 -11.65 0.46 -17.03
N GLY A 65 -10.47 0.79 -16.51
CA GLY A 65 -9.30 -0.08 -16.53
C GLY A 65 -8.66 -0.14 -15.17
N ASP A 66 -8.34 -1.35 -14.72
CA ASP A 66 -7.58 -1.60 -13.51
C ASP A 66 -6.39 -2.52 -13.83
N ASN A 67 -5.20 -1.95 -13.87
CA ASN A 67 -3.94 -2.67 -14.02
C ASN A 67 -3.04 -2.40 -12.81
N GLY A 68 -3.57 -2.67 -11.62
CA GLY A 68 -2.87 -2.49 -10.35
C GLY A 68 -2.66 -1.02 -10.03
N THR A 69 -1.42 -0.52 -10.15
CA THR A 69 -1.12 0.90 -9.89
C THR A 69 -1.68 1.83 -10.97
N PHE A 70 -1.99 1.33 -12.16
CA PHE A 70 -2.55 2.14 -13.24
C PHE A 70 -4.06 1.96 -13.34
N LYS A 71 -4.77 3.09 -13.38
CA LYS A 71 -6.22 3.15 -13.52
C LYS A 71 -6.60 4.01 -14.72
N ALA A 72 -7.74 3.69 -15.32
CA ALA A 72 -8.29 4.44 -16.44
C ALA A 72 -9.81 4.47 -16.35
N TYR A 73 -10.40 5.54 -16.87
CA TYR A 73 -11.84 5.63 -17.07
C TYR A 73 -12.15 6.54 -18.25
N PHE A 74 -13.19 6.20 -19.00
CA PHE A 74 -13.82 7.13 -19.92
C PHE A 74 -15.33 6.98 -19.93
N THR A 75 -16.01 8.07 -20.31
CA THR A 75 -17.40 8.07 -20.76
C THR A 75 -17.57 9.08 -21.89
N ILE A 76 -18.44 8.80 -22.86
CA ILE A 76 -18.80 9.68 -23.97
C ILE A 76 -20.30 9.67 -24.20
N ASN A 77 -20.87 10.82 -24.53
CA ASN A 77 -22.26 10.97 -24.92
C ASN A 77 -22.34 11.29 -26.43
N PRO A 78 -22.90 10.39 -27.26
CA PRO A 78 -23.01 10.61 -28.71
C PRO A 78 -23.99 11.71 -29.10
N ASP A 79 -25.01 11.97 -28.29
CA ASP A 79 -26.04 12.96 -28.60
C ASP A 79 -25.53 14.38 -28.34
N SER A 80 -24.78 14.61 -27.25
CA SER A 80 -24.21 15.92 -26.93
C SER A 80 -22.80 16.14 -27.47
N GLY A 81 -22.05 15.07 -27.72
CA GLY A 81 -20.62 15.12 -28.05
C GLY A 81 -19.71 15.34 -26.84
N ASP A 82 -20.25 15.36 -25.63
CA ASP A 82 -19.47 15.49 -24.40
C ASP A 82 -18.74 14.18 -24.06
N GLY A 83 -17.61 14.30 -23.37
CA GLY A 83 -16.87 13.13 -22.92
C GLY A 83 -15.78 13.45 -21.92
N LEU A 84 -15.43 12.46 -21.13
CA LEU A 84 -14.36 12.48 -20.16
C LEU A 84 -13.46 11.27 -20.40
N VAL A 85 -12.14 11.47 -20.38
CA VAL A 85 -11.15 10.40 -20.27
C VAL A 85 -10.04 10.83 -19.33
N TYR A 86 -9.65 9.95 -18.42
CA TYR A 86 -8.48 10.17 -17.59
C TYR A 86 -7.73 8.86 -17.33
N PHE A 87 -6.42 9.00 -17.13
CA PHE A 87 -5.54 7.94 -16.66
C PHE A 87 -4.88 8.38 -15.35
N ALA A 88 -4.73 7.45 -14.42
CA ALA A 88 -4.10 7.67 -13.15
C ALA A 88 -3.01 6.61 -12.90
N ASN A 89 -1.90 7.04 -12.31
CA ASN A 89 -0.76 6.21 -11.94
C ASN A 89 -0.73 5.91 -10.43
N GLY A 90 -1.90 5.79 -9.81
CA GLY A 90 -2.06 5.37 -8.43
C GLY A 90 -3.12 4.30 -8.29
N SER A 91 -2.91 3.34 -7.37
CA SER A 91 -3.84 2.22 -7.14
C SER A 91 -5.26 2.65 -6.74
N ASN A 92 -5.41 3.88 -6.23
CA ASN A 92 -6.68 4.49 -5.87
C ASN A 92 -7.25 5.39 -6.98
N GLY A 93 -6.71 5.35 -8.19
CA GLY A 93 -7.06 6.30 -9.26
C GLY A 93 -8.55 6.33 -9.64
N LEU A 94 -9.30 5.24 -9.40
CA LEU A 94 -10.74 5.20 -9.62
C LEU A 94 -11.56 5.89 -8.51
N SER A 95 -10.95 6.21 -7.35
CA SER A 95 -11.66 6.82 -6.24
C SER A 95 -12.18 8.22 -6.52
N CYS A 96 -11.58 8.92 -7.50
CA CYS A 96 -12.03 10.26 -7.91
C CYS A 96 -13.01 10.24 -9.08
N THR A 97 -13.44 9.06 -9.56
CA THR A 97 -14.31 8.98 -10.74
C THR A 97 -15.62 9.73 -10.52
N SER A 98 -16.27 9.55 -9.37
CA SER A 98 -17.53 10.25 -9.04
C SER A 98 -17.34 11.76 -9.11
N GLU A 99 -16.34 12.29 -8.42
CA GLU A 99 -16.06 13.73 -8.37
C GLU A 99 -15.67 14.30 -9.74
N LEU A 100 -14.90 13.56 -10.55
CA LEU A 100 -14.55 13.98 -11.90
C LEU A 100 -15.78 13.98 -12.80
N THR A 101 -16.60 12.94 -12.76
CA THR A 101 -17.83 12.89 -13.56
C THR A 101 -18.83 13.96 -13.14
N GLU A 102 -19.01 14.23 -11.84
CA GLU A 102 -19.87 15.31 -11.35
C GLU A 102 -19.35 16.70 -11.74
N LEU A 103 -18.03 16.87 -11.88
CA LEU A 103 -17.43 18.14 -12.27
C LEU A 103 -17.61 18.44 -13.76
N PHE A 104 -17.53 17.42 -14.61
CA PHE A 104 -17.53 17.58 -16.07
C PHE A 104 -18.85 17.25 -16.74
N LEU A 105 -19.69 16.41 -16.12
CA LEU A 105 -20.93 15.90 -16.68
C LEU A 105 -22.10 16.33 -15.79
N ASN A 106 -23.19 16.77 -16.42
CA ASN A 106 -24.38 17.24 -15.72
C ASN A 106 -25.42 16.12 -15.47
N SER A 107 -25.00 14.85 -15.51
CA SER A 107 -25.84 13.68 -15.32
C SER A 107 -25.22 12.71 -14.30
N PRO A 108 -26.03 12.13 -13.39
CA PRO A 108 -25.59 10.98 -12.60
C PRO A 108 -25.10 9.85 -13.51
N GLN A 109 -24.06 9.16 -13.09
CA GLN A 109 -23.40 8.11 -13.87
C GLN A 109 -23.67 6.73 -13.25
N PRO A 110 -24.67 5.96 -13.74
CA PRO A 110 -24.97 4.63 -13.23
C PRO A 110 -23.76 3.70 -13.18
N ALA A 111 -22.90 3.77 -14.20
CA ALA A 111 -21.67 3.00 -14.30
C ALA A 111 -20.73 3.18 -13.10
N VAL A 112 -20.57 4.43 -12.66
CA VAL A 112 -19.70 4.79 -11.54
C VAL A 112 -20.26 4.25 -10.23
N GLN A 113 -21.59 4.31 -10.07
CA GLN A 113 -22.29 3.79 -8.90
C GLN A 113 -22.23 2.25 -8.85
N TRP A 114 -22.40 1.59 -9.99
CA TRP A 114 -22.37 0.12 -10.09
C TRP A 114 -20.97 -0.46 -9.83
N ASN A 115 -19.92 0.23 -10.28
CA ASN A 115 -18.55 -0.21 -9.99
C ASN A 115 -18.17 -0.12 -8.50
N ASP A 116 -18.90 0.68 -7.71
CA ASP A 116 -18.80 0.79 -6.24
C ASP A 116 -17.35 0.87 -5.70
N TYR A 117 -16.47 1.61 -6.41
CA TYR A 117 -15.14 1.90 -5.89
C TYR A 117 -15.26 2.91 -4.75
N THR A 118 -14.46 2.69 -3.70
CA THR A 118 -14.32 3.63 -2.58
C THR A 118 -14.05 5.05 -3.09
N HIS A 119 -14.79 6.03 -2.58
CA HIS A 119 -14.76 7.41 -3.04
C HIS A 119 -13.61 8.18 -2.41
N PHE A 120 -13.04 9.14 -3.12
CA PHE A 120 -11.92 9.94 -2.62
C PHE A 120 -12.27 10.65 -1.30
N LYS A 121 -13.52 11.07 -1.14
CA LYS A 121 -14.03 11.70 0.10
C LYS A 121 -14.19 10.72 1.27
N ASP A 122 -14.03 9.42 1.07
CA ASP A 122 -14.15 8.43 2.14
C ASP A 122 -13.08 8.66 3.22
N PRO A 123 -13.42 8.41 4.49
CA PRO A 123 -12.52 8.57 5.63
C PRO A 123 -11.14 7.95 5.44
N GLN A 124 -11.05 6.78 4.81
CA GLN A 124 -9.77 6.08 4.62
C GLN A 124 -8.77 6.83 3.72
N PHE A 125 -9.22 7.72 2.84
CA PHE A 125 -8.35 8.54 2.00
C PHE A 125 -8.18 9.96 2.55
N GLN A 126 -9.22 10.51 3.17
CA GLN A 126 -9.16 11.84 3.78
C GLN A 126 -8.33 11.84 5.06
N PHE A 127 -8.41 10.79 5.88
CA PHE A 127 -7.70 10.72 7.16
C PHE A 127 -6.19 10.87 7.02
N PRO A 128 -5.48 10.19 6.09
CA PRO A 128 -4.06 10.42 5.87
C PRO A 128 -3.68 11.83 5.41
N ILE A 129 -4.57 12.50 4.68
CA ILE A 129 -4.36 13.88 4.21
C ILE A 129 -4.49 14.84 5.40
N ILE A 130 -5.59 14.71 6.15
CA ILE A 130 -5.90 15.54 7.31
C ILE A 130 -4.81 15.36 8.38
N ALA A 131 -4.37 14.13 8.65
CA ALA A 131 -3.31 13.84 9.62
C ALA A 131 -1.99 14.59 9.33
N ARG A 132 -1.66 14.79 8.06
CA ARG A 132 -0.47 15.57 7.67
C ARG A 132 -0.68 17.08 7.75
N GLN A 133 -1.91 17.55 7.60
CA GLN A 133 -2.25 18.98 7.65
C GLN A 133 -2.37 19.50 9.08
N VAL A 134 -3.08 18.78 9.96
CA VAL A 134 -3.41 19.24 11.32
C VAL A 134 -2.66 18.48 12.42
N GLY A 135 -1.91 17.44 12.05
CA GLY A 135 -1.25 16.53 12.98
C GLY A 135 -2.16 15.38 13.42
N ILE A 136 -1.55 14.22 13.66
CA ILE A 136 -2.27 12.96 13.91
C ILE A 136 -3.21 13.00 15.12
N LYS A 137 -2.83 13.70 16.20
CA LYS A 137 -3.65 13.78 17.42
C LYS A 137 -4.99 14.47 17.17
N GLU A 138 -4.98 15.56 16.42
CA GLU A 138 -6.21 16.29 16.06
C GLU A 138 -6.99 15.52 14.99
N ALA A 139 -6.29 14.97 13.99
CA ALA A 139 -6.91 14.23 12.91
C ALA A 139 -7.64 12.96 13.36
N MET A 140 -7.20 12.31 14.44
CA MET A 140 -7.86 11.11 14.96
C MET A 140 -9.19 11.41 15.66
N LYS A 141 -9.36 12.58 16.29
CA LYS A 141 -10.53 12.88 17.15
C LYS A 141 -11.89 12.54 16.52
N PRO A 142 -12.16 12.84 15.23
CA PRO A 142 -13.44 12.51 14.61
C PRO A 142 -13.68 11.00 14.38
N PHE A 143 -12.62 10.20 14.47
CA PHE A 143 -12.62 8.75 14.22
C PHE A 143 -12.45 7.94 15.50
N LEU A 144 -12.54 8.57 16.67
CA LEU A 144 -12.46 7.90 17.97
C LEU A 144 -13.82 7.86 18.68
N THR A 145 -14.10 6.76 19.37
CA THR A 145 -15.18 6.67 20.34
C THR A 145 -14.86 7.52 21.58
N ARG A 146 -15.83 7.66 22.49
CA ARG A 146 -15.61 8.39 23.76
C ARG A 146 -14.53 7.73 24.63
N GLU A 147 -14.37 6.43 24.48
CA GLU A 147 -13.37 5.59 25.15
C GLU A 147 -11.99 5.67 24.48
N GLY A 148 -11.87 6.40 23.37
CA GLY A 148 -10.60 6.58 22.66
C GLY A 148 -10.21 5.40 21.75
N GLN A 149 -11.15 4.52 21.41
CA GLN A 149 -10.95 3.45 20.43
C GLN A 149 -11.32 3.93 19.02
N ILE A 150 -10.85 3.26 17.96
CA ILE A 150 -11.31 3.53 16.59
C ILE A 150 -12.82 3.30 16.49
N ASP A 151 -13.57 4.32 16.05
CA ASP A 151 -14.98 4.21 15.73
C ASP A 151 -15.14 3.51 14.37
N THR A 152 -15.50 2.23 14.42
CA THR A 152 -15.65 1.39 13.22
C THR A 152 -16.81 1.79 12.32
N THR A 153 -17.72 2.66 12.79
CA THR A 153 -18.77 3.25 11.94
C THR A 153 -18.22 4.39 11.05
N LYS A 154 -17.03 4.90 11.37
CA LYS A 154 -16.36 5.97 10.62
C LYS A 154 -15.20 5.46 9.77
N VAL A 155 -14.40 4.54 10.29
CA VAL A 155 -13.28 3.95 9.55
C VAL A 155 -13.05 2.51 9.99
N SER A 156 -12.84 1.60 9.04
CA SER A 156 -12.58 0.21 9.39
C SER A 156 -11.21 0.04 10.05
N LEU A 157 -11.10 -0.91 11.00
CA LEU A 157 -9.82 -1.27 11.62
C LEU A 157 -8.78 -1.73 10.61
N ARG A 158 -9.22 -2.43 9.55
CA ARG A 158 -8.36 -2.84 8.43
C ARG A 158 -7.77 -1.64 7.70
N SER A 159 -8.59 -0.64 7.35
CA SER A 159 -8.13 0.57 6.66
C SER A 159 -7.16 1.36 7.55
N ALA A 160 -7.50 1.56 8.82
CA ALA A 160 -6.64 2.25 9.79
C ALA A 160 -5.31 1.50 10.00
N GLY A 161 -5.34 0.17 10.11
CA GLY A 161 -4.15 -0.66 10.23
C GLY A 161 -3.24 -0.59 8.99
N TRP A 162 -3.83 -0.56 7.80
CA TRP A 162 -3.08 -0.38 6.56
C TRP A 162 -2.41 1.00 6.47
N ILE A 163 -3.12 2.07 6.85
CA ILE A 163 -2.57 3.43 6.92
C ILE A 163 -1.40 3.50 7.90
N ALA A 164 -1.56 2.92 9.10
CA ALA A 164 -0.52 2.87 10.12
C ALA A 164 0.73 2.12 9.62
N TRP A 165 0.52 0.99 8.94
CA TRP A 165 1.59 0.21 8.33
C TRP A 165 2.31 0.98 7.22
N GLN A 166 1.58 1.68 6.34
CA GLN A 166 2.20 2.50 5.29
C GLN A 166 3.08 3.62 5.86
N TRP A 167 2.62 4.31 6.89
CA TRP A 167 3.42 5.32 7.58
C TRP A 167 4.64 4.73 8.25
N LEU A 168 4.52 3.55 8.84
CA LEU A 168 5.67 2.84 9.42
C LEU A 168 6.71 2.50 8.35
N GLN A 169 6.29 1.99 7.18
CA GLN A 169 7.21 1.70 6.07
C GLN A 169 7.85 2.97 5.50
N SER A 170 7.11 4.06 5.46
CA SER A 170 7.59 5.37 4.98
C SER A 170 8.37 6.15 6.04
N ARG A 171 8.60 5.56 7.22
CA ARG A 171 9.25 6.17 8.39
C ARG A 171 8.57 7.44 8.91
N GLU A 172 7.29 7.62 8.66
CA GLU A 172 6.48 8.68 9.25
C GLU A 172 6.10 8.30 10.70
N LEU A 173 7.11 8.06 11.56
CA LEU A 173 6.94 7.51 12.91
C LEU A 173 6.04 8.37 13.80
N GLY A 174 6.07 9.70 13.60
CA GLY A 174 5.20 10.64 14.30
C GLY A 174 3.71 10.48 13.98
N LEU A 175 3.37 9.89 12.83
CA LEU A 175 2.01 9.53 12.45
C LEU A 175 1.69 8.07 12.81
N ALA A 176 2.62 7.15 12.51
CA ALA A 176 2.41 5.71 12.71
C ALA A 176 2.23 5.34 14.19
N GLY A 177 3.09 5.84 15.08
CA GLY A 177 3.10 5.46 16.50
C GLY A 177 1.78 5.71 17.22
N PRO A 178 1.23 6.95 17.17
CA PRO A 178 -0.05 7.26 17.80
C PRO A 178 -1.20 6.41 17.27
N LEU A 179 -1.28 6.19 15.96
CA LEU A 179 -2.33 5.37 15.37
C LEU A 179 -2.19 3.89 15.74
N LEU A 180 -0.96 3.32 15.71
CA LEU A 180 -0.69 1.95 16.15
C LEU A 180 -1.05 1.76 17.64
N THR A 181 -0.80 2.77 18.48
CA THR A 181 -1.14 2.72 19.91
C THR A 181 -2.66 2.65 20.11
N VAL A 182 -3.42 3.50 19.39
CA VAL A 182 -4.89 3.47 19.44
C VAL A 182 -5.42 2.14 18.89
N LEU A 183 -4.90 1.68 17.75
CA LEU A 183 -5.28 0.42 17.14
C LEU A 183 -5.04 -0.77 18.06
N ASN A 184 -3.92 -0.81 18.78
CA ASN A 184 -3.60 -1.88 19.72
C ASN A 184 -4.58 -1.97 20.89
N ASN A 185 -5.27 -0.87 21.20
CA ASN A 185 -6.35 -0.82 22.19
C ASN A 185 -7.75 -1.02 21.58
N SER A 186 -7.87 -0.94 20.25
CA SER A 186 -9.16 -0.99 19.53
C SER A 186 -9.42 -2.36 18.90
N ASP A 187 -8.38 -3.07 18.48
CA ASP A 187 -8.48 -4.34 17.77
C ASP A 187 -7.74 -5.46 18.53
N PRO A 188 -8.46 -6.28 19.31
CA PRO A 188 -7.86 -7.40 20.04
C PRO A 188 -7.67 -8.64 19.17
N THR A 189 -7.96 -8.59 17.87
CA THR A 189 -8.02 -9.77 17.00
C THR A 189 -6.88 -9.84 15.98
N ASP A 190 -6.21 -8.73 15.71
CA ASP A 190 -5.17 -8.67 14.69
C ASP A 190 -3.74 -8.65 15.28
N PRO A 191 -2.99 -9.78 15.21
CA PRO A 191 -1.62 -9.83 15.73
C PRO A 191 -0.63 -8.96 14.95
N ARG A 192 -0.99 -8.46 13.76
CA ARG A 192 -0.15 -7.53 12.99
C ARG A 192 0.02 -6.20 13.71
N ILE A 193 -0.96 -5.80 14.52
CA ILE A 193 -0.96 -4.51 15.22
C ILE A 193 0.13 -4.48 16.30
N PRO A 194 0.18 -5.39 17.29
CA PRO A 194 1.28 -5.41 18.26
C PRO A 194 2.63 -5.67 17.59
N PHE A 195 2.69 -6.45 16.50
CA PHE A 195 3.93 -6.64 15.75
C PHE A 195 4.44 -5.32 15.15
N ASN A 196 3.58 -4.56 14.48
CA ASN A 196 3.93 -3.26 13.90
C ASN A 196 4.22 -2.21 14.99
N LEU A 197 3.52 -2.26 16.14
CA LEU A 197 3.77 -1.37 17.27
C LEU A 197 5.14 -1.66 17.93
N ALA A 198 5.52 -2.94 18.08
CA ALA A 198 6.85 -3.31 18.55
C ALA A 198 7.94 -2.83 17.58
N ARG A 199 7.73 -3.03 16.26
CA ARG A 199 8.65 -2.52 15.22
C ARG A 199 8.75 -0.99 15.24
N PHE A 200 7.65 -0.27 15.46
CA PHE A 200 7.66 1.18 15.71
C PHE A 200 8.57 1.55 16.89
N HIS A 201 8.43 0.87 18.03
CA HIS A 201 9.26 1.15 19.20
C HIS A 201 10.74 0.91 18.93
N LEU A 202 11.11 -0.15 18.20
CA LEU A 202 12.50 -0.39 17.78
C LEU A 202 13.02 0.75 16.89
N MET A 203 12.27 1.14 15.86
CA MET A 203 12.65 2.25 14.97
C MET A 203 12.74 3.60 15.70
N ASN A 204 12.06 3.73 16.84
CA ASN A 204 12.11 4.89 17.73
C ASN A 204 13.11 4.72 18.90
N GLY A 205 13.97 3.69 18.88
CA GLY A 205 15.06 3.48 19.84
C GLY A 205 14.61 2.94 21.22
N SER A 206 13.37 2.48 21.33
CA SER A 206 12.75 2.05 22.59
C SER A 206 12.65 0.52 22.69
N VAL A 207 13.79 -0.15 22.86
CA VAL A 207 13.86 -1.63 22.93
C VAL A 207 12.97 -2.19 24.04
N ASP A 208 12.97 -1.59 25.24
CA ASP A 208 12.15 -2.05 26.37
C ASP A 208 10.64 -2.04 26.05
N GLN A 209 10.17 -1.01 25.34
CA GLN A 209 8.77 -0.91 24.93
C GLN A 209 8.46 -1.95 23.86
N ALA A 210 9.36 -2.18 22.90
CA ALA A 210 9.20 -3.22 21.90
C ALA A 210 9.08 -4.62 22.54
N THR A 211 9.98 -4.94 23.47
CA THR A 211 9.97 -6.19 24.24
C THR A 211 8.63 -6.36 24.97
N LYS A 212 8.19 -5.34 25.71
CA LYS A 212 6.91 -5.37 26.44
C LYS A 212 5.71 -5.58 25.52
N VAL A 213 5.66 -4.89 24.37
CA VAL A 213 4.59 -5.06 23.39
C VAL A 213 4.61 -6.48 22.80
N CYS A 214 5.79 -7.03 22.51
CA CYS A 214 5.92 -8.42 22.07
C CYS A 214 5.43 -9.42 23.14
N GLU A 215 5.83 -9.26 24.40
CA GLU A 215 5.40 -10.15 25.50
C GLU A 215 3.89 -10.14 25.70
N ILE A 216 3.27 -8.95 25.68
CA ILE A 216 1.82 -8.80 25.77
C ILE A 216 1.16 -9.42 24.52
N GLY A 217 1.67 -9.10 23.34
CA GLY A 217 1.18 -9.63 22.08
C GLY A 217 1.23 -11.15 22.01
N ILE A 218 2.31 -11.80 22.47
CA ILE A 218 2.43 -13.26 22.49
C ILE A 218 1.43 -13.89 23.46
N LYS A 219 1.11 -13.23 24.58
CA LYS A 219 0.05 -13.72 25.49
C LYS A 219 -1.32 -13.67 24.83
N SER A 220 -1.62 -12.63 24.06
CA SER A 220 -2.87 -12.48 23.32
C SER A 220 -2.93 -13.36 22.06
N PHE A 221 -1.78 -13.61 21.43
CA PHE A 221 -1.65 -14.31 20.15
C PHE A 221 -0.54 -15.37 20.23
N PRO A 222 -0.75 -16.46 20.99
CA PRO A 222 0.29 -17.46 21.25
C PRO A 222 0.77 -18.18 19.99
N ASP A 223 -0.02 -18.24 18.93
CA ASP A 223 0.35 -18.91 17.68
C ASP A 223 1.09 -18.00 16.69
N ASP A 224 1.20 -16.69 16.98
CA ASP A 224 1.89 -15.77 16.08
C ASP A 224 3.42 -15.94 16.15
N SER A 225 3.97 -16.59 15.13
CA SER A 225 5.42 -16.82 15.04
C SER A 225 6.24 -15.55 14.83
N ARG A 226 5.66 -14.47 14.30
CA ARG A 226 6.38 -13.22 14.00
C ARG A 226 6.71 -12.48 15.29
N LEU A 227 5.75 -12.40 16.22
CA LEU A 227 5.97 -11.82 17.54
C LEU A 227 7.04 -12.59 18.33
N LYS A 228 6.99 -13.93 18.31
CA LYS A 228 8.00 -14.78 18.96
C LYS A 228 9.39 -14.59 18.37
N LYS A 229 9.51 -14.60 17.03
CA LYS A 229 10.77 -14.37 16.31
C LYS A 229 11.33 -12.97 16.58
N LEU A 230 10.48 -11.95 16.60
CA LEU A 230 10.87 -10.58 16.91
C LEU A 230 11.40 -10.48 18.35
N LEU A 231 10.67 -11.02 19.33
CA LEU A 231 11.12 -11.04 20.73
C LEU A 231 12.48 -11.72 20.87
N SER A 232 12.63 -12.92 20.28
CA SER A 232 13.89 -13.67 20.26
C SER A 232 15.04 -12.86 19.65
N SER A 233 14.77 -12.16 18.54
CA SER A 233 15.77 -11.33 17.86
C SER A 233 16.20 -10.12 18.70
N ILE A 234 15.31 -9.62 19.58
CA ILE A 234 15.61 -8.51 20.50
C ILE A 234 16.39 -9.02 21.72
N THR A 235 15.95 -10.10 22.35
CA THR A 235 16.45 -10.52 23.66
C THR A 235 17.63 -11.49 23.61
N SER A 236 17.75 -12.25 22.52
CA SER A 236 18.68 -13.36 22.40
C SER A 236 19.29 -13.42 20.98
N PRO A 237 19.99 -12.37 20.52
CA PRO A 237 20.61 -12.38 19.19
C PRO A 237 21.67 -13.49 19.09
N SER A 238 21.76 -14.12 17.92
CA SER A 238 22.84 -15.08 17.63
C SER A 238 24.21 -14.40 17.76
N GLN A 239 25.17 -15.13 18.32
CA GLN A 239 26.59 -14.74 18.36
C GLN A 239 27.48 -15.76 17.63
N GLU A 240 26.86 -16.64 16.84
CA GLU A 240 27.52 -17.71 16.10
C GLU A 240 27.19 -17.60 14.61
N GLY A 241 28.18 -17.97 13.77
CA GLY A 241 28.07 -17.96 12.32
C GLY A 241 28.97 -16.91 11.67
N THR A 242 28.62 -16.53 10.45
CA THR A 242 29.31 -15.50 9.68
C THR A 242 28.99 -14.13 10.29
N GLU A 243 30.04 -13.39 10.65
CA GLU A 243 29.90 -12.03 11.18
C GLU A 243 29.65 -11.03 10.06
N PHE A 244 28.58 -10.25 10.21
CA PHE A 244 28.31 -9.03 9.46
C PHE A 244 28.60 -7.84 10.37
N SER A 245 29.45 -6.92 9.90
CA SER A 245 29.87 -5.77 10.69
C SER A 245 29.71 -4.49 9.87
N LEU A 246 29.04 -3.50 10.46
CA LEU A 246 28.84 -2.17 9.87
C LEU A 246 29.37 -1.10 10.83
N SER A 247 30.48 -0.47 10.44
CA SER A 247 31.04 0.66 11.19
C SER A 247 30.24 1.95 10.97
N GLY A 248 30.16 2.81 11.99
CA GLY A 248 29.45 4.09 11.91
C GLY A 248 27.97 4.00 12.30
N TYR A 249 27.15 4.96 11.89
CA TYR A 249 25.69 4.99 12.18
C TYR A 249 25.35 4.87 13.68
N ARG A 250 26.13 5.49 14.57
CA ARG A 250 25.95 5.39 16.03
C ARG A 250 24.59 5.88 16.53
N ASN A 251 23.93 6.74 15.76
CA ASN A 251 22.61 7.30 16.09
C ASN A 251 21.46 6.50 15.45
N ALA A 252 21.75 5.38 14.78
CA ALA A 252 20.69 4.49 14.30
C ALA A 252 20.02 3.82 15.50
N ASN A 253 18.71 3.61 15.40
CA ASN A 253 17.92 2.95 16.43
C ASN A 253 17.77 1.46 16.17
N MET A 254 17.69 1.08 14.89
CA MET A 254 17.49 -0.28 14.45
C MET A 254 18.35 -0.56 13.22
N VAL A 255 19.23 -1.56 13.32
CA VAL A 255 20.03 -2.05 12.19
C VAL A 255 19.81 -3.54 12.05
N SER A 256 19.65 -4.04 10.83
CA SER A 256 19.53 -5.47 10.55
C SER A 256 20.26 -5.84 9.26
N VAL A 257 20.57 -7.12 9.11
CA VAL A 257 21.05 -7.69 7.85
C VAL A 257 19.89 -8.33 7.12
N VAL A 258 19.65 -7.92 5.88
CA VAL A 258 18.49 -8.35 5.07
C VAL A 258 18.96 -8.96 3.76
N GLY A 259 18.26 -10.01 3.31
CA GLY A 259 18.52 -10.67 2.03
C GLY A 259 17.49 -11.75 1.73
N PRO A 260 17.63 -12.48 0.60
CA PRO A 260 16.70 -13.55 0.24
C PRO A 260 16.55 -14.62 1.33
N PHE A 261 17.61 -14.90 2.08
CA PHE A 261 17.65 -15.88 3.17
C PHE A 261 16.76 -15.55 4.37
N ASN A 262 16.32 -14.30 4.53
CA ASN A 262 15.34 -13.90 5.53
C ASN A 262 14.15 -13.14 4.94
N GLU A 263 13.88 -13.35 3.65
CA GLU A 263 12.78 -12.68 2.92
C GLU A 263 12.84 -11.15 3.01
N TRP A 264 14.04 -10.58 3.10
CA TRP A 264 14.27 -9.14 3.29
C TRP A 264 13.64 -8.56 4.56
N SER A 265 13.41 -9.40 5.57
CA SER A 265 12.82 -9.03 6.85
C SER A 265 13.80 -8.24 7.71
N ASP A 266 13.40 -7.04 8.14
CA ASP A 266 14.22 -6.19 9.00
C ASP A 266 14.03 -6.41 10.49
N THR A 267 13.08 -7.26 10.85
CA THR A 267 12.88 -7.74 12.22
C THR A 267 13.57 -9.08 12.49
N ALA A 268 14.30 -9.60 11.51
CA ALA A 268 15.20 -10.74 11.61
C ALA A 268 16.66 -10.27 11.52
N ASN A 269 17.59 -11.08 12.04
CA ASN A 269 19.04 -10.81 11.98
C ASN A 269 19.40 -9.38 12.39
N MET A 270 18.76 -8.89 13.47
CA MET A 270 19.03 -7.56 13.97
C MET A 270 20.46 -7.49 14.49
N CYS A 271 21.09 -6.35 14.26
CA CYS A 271 22.43 -6.07 14.72
C CYS A 271 22.39 -5.51 16.15
N PHE A 272 23.43 -5.83 16.92
CA PHE A 272 23.70 -5.19 18.21
C PHE A 272 24.95 -4.32 18.11
N TRP A 273 24.98 -3.23 18.88
CA TRP A 273 26.13 -2.33 18.91
C TRP A 273 27.24 -2.89 19.81
N LYS A 274 28.42 -3.14 19.25
CA LYS A 274 29.58 -3.62 20.01
C LYS A 274 30.89 -3.20 19.33
N ASP A 275 31.84 -2.72 20.14
CA ASP A 275 33.20 -2.35 19.71
C ASP A 275 33.23 -1.39 18.51
N GLY A 276 32.33 -0.40 18.48
CA GLY A 276 32.29 0.65 17.45
C GLY A 276 31.55 0.29 16.16
N ALA A 277 30.91 -0.88 16.10
CA ALA A 277 30.16 -1.33 14.93
C ALA A 277 28.82 -1.98 15.31
N TRP A 278 27.89 -1.97 14.35
CA TRP A 278 26.70 -2.82 14.36
C TRP A 278 27.08 -4.22 13.90
N ARG A 279 26.80 -5.24 14.70
CA ARG A 279 27.19 -6.63 14.42
C ARG A 279 26.00 -7.57 14.41
N SER A 280 25.96 -8.49 13.46
CA SER A 280 25.01 -9.61 13.43
C SER A 280 25.73 -10.88 12.99
N PHE A 281 25.26 -12.03 13.48
CA PHE A 281 25.86 -13.33 13.17
C PHE A 281 24.81 -14.23 12.54
N ILE A 282 25.12 -14.75 11.36
CA ILE A 282 24.18 -15.58 10.58
C ILE A 282 24.88 -16.86 10.14
N ASN A 283 24.23 -17.99 10.44
CA ASN A 283 24.66 -19.30 9.97
C ASN A 283 24.20 -19.50 8.52
N PHE A 284 25.14 -19.75 7.64
CA PHE A 284 24.92 -20.04 6.23
C PHE A 284 25.57 -21.38 5.89
N GLU A 285 24.94 -22.09 4.96
CA GLU A 285 25.62 -23.16 4.22
C GLU A 285 26.62 -22.54 3.22
N PRO A 286 27.61 -23.30 2.73
CA PRO A 286 28.50 -22.81 1.68
C PRO A 286 27.73 -22.33 0.44
N GLY A 287 28.06 -21.14 -0.06
CA GLY A 287 27.32 -20.51 -1.15
C GLY A 287 27.55 -19.00 -1.29
N GLU A 288 26.97 -18.42 -2.33
CA GLU A 288 26.97 -16.96 -2.58
C GLU A 288 25.62 -16.37 -2.13
N TYR A 289 25.65 -15.33 -1.30
CA TYR A 289 24.46 -14.69 -0.76
C TYR A 289 24.44 -13.18 -1.04
N GLU A 290 23.31 -12.69 -1.52
CA GLU A 290 23.03 -11.25 -1.60
C GLU A 290 22.53 -10.72 -0.26
N TYR A 291 23.04 -9.56 0.16
CA TYR A 291 22.59 -8.90 1.38
C TYR A 291 22.66 -7.37 1.30
N LYS A 292 22.00 -6.73 2.27
CA LYS A 292 22.15 -5.31 2.61
C LYS A 292 22.07 -5.14 4.12
N PHE A 293 22.59 -4.04 4.61
CA PHE A 293 22.17 -3.52 5.91
C PHE A 293 20.87 -2.75 5.73
N ARG A 294 19.91 -2.91 6.64
CA ARG A 294 18.77 -1.99 6.74
C ARG A 294 18.93 -1.16 8.02
N ILE A 295 19.10 0.14 7.84
CA ILE A 295 19.36 1.12 8.90
C ILE A 295 18.12 1.98 9.05
N ASP A 296 17.43 1.83 10.18
CA ASP A 296 16.15 2.46 10.51
C ASP A 296 15.08 2.34 9.41
N GLY A 297 15.12 1.29 8.58
CA GLY A 297 14.20 1.11 7.45
C GLY A 297 14.79 1.45 6.07
N VAL A 298 15.98 2.04 6.00
CA VAL A 298 16.66 2.39 4.74
C VAL A 298 17.67 1.31 4.39
N ASN A 299 17.58 0.78 3.16
CA ASN A 299 18.54 -0.21 2.66
C ASN A 299 19.87 0.47 2.28
N VAL A 300 20.97 -0.08 2.79
CA VAL A 300 22.34 0.43 2.60
C VAL A 300 23.23 -0.76 2.22
N LEU A 301 24.05 -0.58 1.18
CA LEU A 301 25.08 -1.55 0.82
C LEU A 301 26.16 -1.55 1.88
N ASP A 302 26.81 -2.69 2.09
CA ASP A 302 27.97 -2.75 2.95
C ASP A 302 29.11 -1.88 2.38
N PRO A 303 29.48 -0.77 3.04
CA PRO A 303 30.49 0.15 2.52
C PRO A 303 31.91 -0.43 2.58
N THR A 304 32.11 -1.51 3.34
CA THR A 304 33.41 -2.18 3.49
C THR A 304 33.55 -3.38 2.56
N ASN A 305 32.47 -3.76 1.87
CA ASN A 305 32.46 -4.84 0.90
C ASN A 305 32.44 -4.29 -0.53
N GLY A 306 33.52 -4.52 -1.27
CA GLY A 306 33.63 -4.11 -2.67
C GLY A 306 32.84 -4.99 -3.66
N GLU A 307 32.36 -6.16 -3.23
CA GLU A 307 31.61 -7.07 -4.07
C GLU A 307 30.11 -6.75 -4.03
N SER A 308 29.53 -6.51 -5.20
CA SER A 308 28.11 -6.22 -5.34
C SER A 308 27.53 -6.76 -6.63
N LYS A 309 26.22 -7.04 -6.61
CA LYS A 309 25.45 -7.52 -7.75
C LYS A 309 24.41 -6.49 -8.15
N HIS A 310 24.30 -6.26 -9.45
CA HIS A 310 23.20 -5.52 -10.04
C HIS A 310 22.29 -6.47 -10.81
N HIS A 311 21.01 -6.51 -10.46
CA HIS A 311 19.99 -7.23 -11.19
C HIS A 311 18.72 -6.37 -11.32
N ASN A 312 18.38 -5.98 -12.55
CA ASN A 312 17.35 -4.98 -12.85
C ASN A 312 17.59 -3.67 -12.06
N ASN A 313 16.59 -3.23 -11.29
CA ASN A 313 16.67 -2.04 -10.43
C ASN A 313 17.20 -2.35 -9.01
N TYR A 314 17.68 -3.58 -8.76
CA TYR A 314 18.17 -4.00 -7.45
C TYR A 314 19.69 -4.10 -7.45
N HIS A 315 20.31 -3.41 -6.49
CA HIS A 315 21.75 -3.44 -6.22
C HIS A 315 21.97 -3.98 -4.81
N SER A 316 22.73 -5.06 -4.64
CA SER A 316 22.99 -5.74 -3.36
C SER A 316 24.48 -6.02 -3.16
N SER A 317 24.94 -6.07 -1.90
CA SER A 317 26.29 -6.57 -1.57
C SER A 317 26.31 -8.11 -1.66
N ILE A 318 27.45 -8.71 -1.98
CA ILE A 318 27.61 -10.17 -2.09
C ILE A 318 28.56 -10.67 -1.01
N ILE A 319 28.22 -11.78 -0.36
CA ILE A 319 29.16 -12.53 0.49
C ILE A 319 29.26 -13.98 0.03
N SER A 320 30.49 -14.50 -0.03
CA SER A 320 30.77 -15.89 -0.39
C SER A 320 31.19 -16.68 0.84
N ILE A 321 30.40 -17.69 1.20
CA ILE A 321 30.64 -18.61 2.31
C ILE A 321 31.32 -19.87 1.76
N LYS A 322 32.48 -20.22 2.31
CA LYS A 322 33.30 -21.36 1.88
C LYS A 322 33.07 -22.60 2.73
#